data_AF-A5A142-F1
#
_entry.id   AF-A5A142-F1
#
_cell.length_a   1.000
_cell.length_b   1.000
_cell.length_c   1.000
_cell.angle_alpha   90.00
_cell.angle_beta   90.00
_cell.angle_gamma   90.00
#
_symmetry.space_group_name_H-M   'P 1'
#
loop_
_entity.id
_entity.type
_entity.pdbx_description
1 polymer ?
#
loop_
_entity_poly.entity_id
_entity_poly.type
_entity_poly.pdbx_seq_one_letter_code
_entity_poly.pdbx_strand_id
1 'polypeptide(L)'
;MAYGRVLLSIFVVSLFLNTEAKIYTRCQLTRELLKNNFSRTFLSNWVCLIEQESDRNTSALVVKSSRRKYYGLFQIGSEWCKEGRKGGKCDISCEALLDEDIKDDGNCALKVFELEGFKYWPKWVARCKGQLLPDIEKCPDWQNPPSRASPPRDKRTAMARGKRHITRRVRRGRRSVRY
;
A
#
# COMPACT_ATOMS: atom_id res chain seq x y z
N MET A 1 14.56 29.93 -31.57
CA MET A 1 15.05 28.80 -30.73
C MET A 1 14.68 28.90 -29.24
N ALA A 2 14.38 30.09 -28.68
CA ALA A 2 14.00 30.23 -27.26
C ALA A 2 12.62 29.63 -26.93
N TYR A 3 11.62 29.82 -27.78
CA TYR A 3 10.26 29.29 -27.59
C TYR A 3 10.21 27.76 -27.53
N GLY A 4 11.06 27.06 -28.29
CA GLY A 4 11.14 25.60 -28.25
C GLY A 4 11.66 25.07 -26.91
N ARG A 5 12.63 25.76 -26.28
CA ARG A 5 13.14 25.41 -24.95
C ARG A 5 12.11 25.68 -23.85
N VAL A 6 11.39 26.80 -23.95
CA VAL A 6 10.31 27.17 -23.02
C VAL A 6 9.14 26.19 -23.13
N LEU A 7 8.71 25.84 -24.34
CA LEU A 7 7.66 24.85 -24.57
C LEU A 7 8.07 23.45 -24.12
N LEU A 8 9.33 23.04 -24.35
CA LEU A 8 9.85 21.77 -23.85
C LEU A 8 9.87 21.74 -22.32
N SER A 9 10.29 22.82 -21.66
CA SER A 9 10.26 22.92 -20.20
C SER A 9 8.84 22.95 -19.63
N ILE A 10 7.88 23.61 -20.28
CA ILE A 10 6.47 23.60 -19.88
C ILE A 10 5.88 22.21 -20.05
N PHE A 11 6.16 21.53 -21.17
CA PHE A 11 5.68 20.16 -21.43
C PHE A 11 6.27 19.14 -20.46
N VAL A 12 7.56 19.27 -20.11
CA VAL A 12 8.22 18.45 -19.09
C VAL A 12 7.62 18.72 -17.70
N VAL A 13 7.35 19.97 -17.33
CA VAL A 13 6.69 20.31 -16.04
C VAL A 13 5.25 19.80 -15.98
N SER A 14 4.49 19.87 -17.08
CA SER A 14 3.12 19.34 -17.15
C SER A 14 3.02 17.81 -17.05
N LEU A 15 4.10 17.07 -17.38
CA LEU A 15 4.14 15.62 -17.22
C LEU A 15 4.30 15.15 -15.76
N PHE A 16 4.70 16.04 -14.84
CA PHE A 16 5.02 15.68 -13.44
C PHE A 16 3.91 15.98 -12.42
N LEU A 17 2.73 16.49 -12.83
CA LEU A 17 1.71 16.97 -11.89
C LEU A 17 0.33 16.31 -12.07
N ASN A 18 0.29 14.98 -12.18
CA ASN A 18 -0.96 14.23 -11.97
C ASN A 18 -0.85 13.43 -10.67
N THR A 19 -0.60 14.12 -9.55
CA THR A 19 -0.92 13.55 -8.23
C THR A 19 -2.43 13.71 -8.04
N GLU A 20 -3.20 12.81 -8.66
CA GLU A 20 -4.62 12.73 -8.36
C GLU A 20 -4.77 12.35 -6.88
N ALA A 21 -5.55 13.13 -6.15
CA ALA A 21 -5.79 12.96 -4.72
C ALA A 21 -7.15 12.30 -4.54
N LYS A 22 -7.22 11.25 -3.70
CA LYS A 22 -8.44 10.47 -3.52
C LYS A 22 -8.88 10.43 -2.08
N ILE A 23 -10.14 10.77 -1.85
CA ILE A 23 -10.80 10.61 -0.55
C ILE A 23 -11.73 9.41 -0.64
N TYR A 24 -11.38 8.32 0.04
CA TYR A 24 -12.19 7.11 0.04
C TYR A 24 -13.43 7.26 0.92
N THR A 25 -14.55 6.69 0.49
CA THR A 25 -15.60 6.30 1.44
C THR A 25 -15.16 5.08 2.25
N ARG A 26 -15.77 4.84 3.41
CA ARG A 26 -15.41 3.69 4.28
C ARG A 26 -15.42 2.36 3.54
N CYS A 27 -16.47 2.05 2.77
CA CYS A 27 -16.54 0.77 2.06
C CYS A 27 -15.59 0.68 0.86
N GLN A 28 -15.34 1.78 0.15
CA GLN A 28 -14.31 1.78 -0.89
C GLN A 28 -12.93 1.52 -0.27
N LEU A 29 -12.63 2.15 0.87
CA LEU A 29 -11.39 1.90 1.62
C LEU A 29 -11.28 0.43 2.05
N THR A 30 -12.32 -0.14 2.66
CA THR A 30 -12.35 -1.56 3.07
C THR A 30 -12.03 -2.48 1.88
N ARG A 31 -12.64 -2.22 0.72
CA ARG A 31 -12.38 -3.00 -0.50
C ARG A 31 -10.93 -2.85 -0.97
N GLU A 32 -10.38 -1.64 -1.00
CA GLU A 32 -9.00 -1.43 -1.46
C GLU A 32 -7.98 -2.05 -0.50
N LEU A 33 -8.21 -2.01 0.82
CA LEU A 33 -7.38 -2.72 1.80
C LEU A 33 -7.42 -4.24 1.59
N LEU A 34 -8.60 -4.82 1.34
CA LEU A 34 -8.73 -6.26 1.04
C LEU A 34 -7.98 -6.66 -0.24
N LYS A 35 -8.04 -5.83 -1.29
CA LYS A 35 -7.30 -6.05 -2.53
C LYS A 35 -5.78 -6.00 -2.31
N ASN A 36 -5.32 -5.20 -1.35
CA ASN A 36 -3.92 -5.06 -0.97
C ASN A 36 -3.47 -6.02 0.14
N ASN A 37 -4.17 -7.15 0.32
CA ASN A 37 -3.81 -8.24 1.23
C ASN A 37 -3.82 -7.91 2.73
N PHE A 38 -4.55 -6.87 3.14
CA PHE A 38 -4.78 -6.64 4.57
C PHE A 38 -5.64 -7.76 5.15
N SER A 39 -5.22 -8.29 6.31
CA SER A 39 -5.95 -9.36 6.98
C SER A 39 -7.32 -8.88 7.46
N ARG A 40 -8.34 -9.71 7.23
CA ARG A 40 -9.70 -9.51 7.72
C ARG A 40 -9.74 -9.30 9.25
N THR A 41 -8.89 -9.99 9.99
CA THR A 41 -8.83 -9.94 11.46
C THR A 41 -8.58 -8.53 11.99
N PHE A 42 -7.77 -7.73 11.30
CA PHE A 42 -7.40 -6.38 11.74
C PHE A 42 -8.01 -5.28 10.87
N LEU A 43 -8.90 -5.63 9.93
CA LEU A 43 -9.36 -4.70 8.92
C LEU A 43 -10.11 -3.50 9.51
N SER A 44 -10.97 -3.71 10.52
CA SER A 44 -11.65 -2.61 11.22
C SER A 44 -10.67 -1.70 11.97
N ASN A 45 -9.55 -2.25 12.46
CA ASN A 45 -8.49 -1.44 13.09
C ASN A 45 -7.79 -0.55 12.06
N TRP A 46 -7.50 -1.09 10.88
CA TRP A 46 -6.92 -0.32 9.77
C TRP A 46 -7.85 0.77 9.26
N VAL A 47 -9.15 0.47 9.11
CA VAL A 47 -10.15 1.48 8.73
C VAL A 47 -10.24 2.57 9.79
N CYS A 48 -10.29 2.22 11.08
CA CYS A 48 -10.28 3.21 12.16
C CYS A 48 -9.02 4.08 12.13
N LEU A 49 -7.84 3.47 12.00
CA LEU A 49 -6.56 4.17 11.91
C LEU A 49 -6.60 5.22 10.81
N ILE A 50 -6.97 4.82 9.60
CA ILE A 50 -6.98 5.70 8.43
C ILE A 50 -8.01 6.83 8.59
N GLU A 51 -9.20 6.53 9.12
CA GLU A 51 -10.21 7.55 9.41
C GLU A 51 -9.70 8.59 10.42
N GLN A 52 -8.97 8.17 11.45
CA GLN A 52 -8.44 9.10 12.46
C GLN A 52 -7.19 9.86 11.99
N GLU A 53 -6.34 9.22 11.18
CA GLU A 53 -5.06 9.78 10.78
C GLU A 53 -5.18 10.76 9.62
N SER A 54 -5.92 10.41 8.56
CA SER A 54 -5.95 11.13 7.28
C SER A 54 -7.35 11.47 6.76
N ASP A 55 -8.42 11.16 7.50
CA ASP A 55 -9.81 11.25 7.03
C ASP A 55 -10.06 10.50 5.70
N ARG A 56 -9.25 9.44 5.46
CA ARG A 56 -9.27 8.60 4.25
C ARG A 56 -8.78 9.30 2.98
N ASN A 57 -8.03 10.38 3.12
CA ASN A 57 -7.41 11.11 2.02
C ASN A 57 -6.02 10.56 1.71
N THR A 58 -5.79 10.10 0.47
CA THR A 58 -4.49 9.56 0.03
C THR A 58 -3.41 10.64 -0.08
N SER A 59 -3.78 11.90 -0.34
CA SER A 59 -2.80 13.00 -0.45
C SER A 59 -2.55 13.73 0.88
N ALA A 60 -2.94 13.14 2.01
CA ALA A 60 -2.84 13.79 3.32
C ALA A 60 -1.36 13.99 3.71
N LEU A 61 -0.96 15.24 3.95
CA LEU A 61 0.38 15.60 4.38
C LEU A 61 0.33 16.41 5.68
N VAL A 62 0.98 15.90 6.73
CA VAL A 62 1.13 16.62 7.99
C VAL A 62 2.59 16.99 8.21
N VAL A 63 2.88 18.29 8.22
CA VAL A 63 4.21 18.83 8.51
C VAL A 63 4.24 19.31 9.96
N LYS A 64 5.03 18.64 10.81
CA LYS A 64 5.30 19.10 12.19
C LYS A 64 6.59 19.91 12.28
N SER A 65 7.59 19.55 11.50
CA SER A 65 8.83 20.31 11.31
C SER A 65 9.51 19.88 10.00
N SER A 66 10.60 20.54 9.62
CA SER A 66 11.37 20.18 8.41
C SER A 66 11.85 18.73 8.40
N ARG A 67 12.10 18.14 9.58
CA ARG A 67 12.57 16.75 9.75
C ARG A 67 11.49 15.77 10.22
N ARG A 68 10.25 16.25 10.45
CA ARG A 68 9.15 15.41 10.94
C ARG A 68 7.89 15.70 10.14
N LYS A 69 7.70 14.90 9.11
CA LYS A 69 6.56 14.93 8.18
C LYS A 69 5.90 13.55 8.15
N TYR A 70 4.60 13.52 7.92
CA TYR A 70 3.80 12.30 7.81
C TYR A 70 3.00 12.33 6.51
N TYR A 71 3.01 11.21 5.80
CA TYR A 71 2.53 11.14 4.43
C TYR A 71 1.43 10.11 4.28
N GLY A 72 0.46 10.46 3.45
CA GLY A 72 -0.45 9.52 2.86
C GLY A 72 -1.59 9.07 3.74
N LEU A 73 -2.29 8.08 3.21
CA LEU A 73 -3.47 7.49 3.82
C LEU A 73 -3.21 6.97 5.24
N PHE A 74 -2.02 6.44 5.49
CA PHE A 74 -1.61 5.86 6.77
C PHE A 74 -0.77 6.82 7.63
N GLN A 75 -0.51 8.06 7.19
CA GLN A 75 0.34 9.03 7.90
C GLN A 75 1.71 8.43 8.30
N ILE A 76 2.42 7.84 7.33
CA ILE A 76 3.73 7.25 7.52
C ILE A 76 4.79 8.34 7.68
N GLY A 77 5.64 8.23 8.70
CA GLY A 77 6.67 9.24 9.00
C GLY A 77 7.85 9.24 8.03
N SER A 78 8.53 10.40 7.93
CA SER A 78 9.71 10.64 7.08
C SER A 78 10.92 9.74 7.35
N GLU A 79 10.91 8.93 8.41
CA GLU A 79 11.91 7.89 8.67
C GLU A 79 11.71 6.61 7.82
N TRP A 80 10.51 6.41 7.26
CA TRP A 80 10.17 5.23 6.46
C TRP A 80 10.32 5.45 4.96
N CYS A 81 10.33 6.71 4.51
CA CYS A 81 10.51 7.11 3.11
C CYS A 81 11.65 8.13 2.97
N LYS A 82 11.96 8.55 1.74
CA LYS A 82 12.88 9.67 1.49
C LYS A 82 12.27 10.64 0.47
N GLU A 83 12.35 11.95 0.73
CA GLU A 83 11.86 12.96 -0.24
C GLU A 83 12.78 13.02 -1.47
N GLY A 84 12.19 13.13 -2.66
CA GLY A 84 12.87 13.29 -3.95
C GLY A 84 13.62 12.07 -4.48
N ARG A 85 13.69 10.95 -3.73
CA ARG A 85 14.33 9.70 -4.16
C ARG A 85 13.88 8.52 -3.29
N LYS A 86 14.16 7.29 -3.71
CA LYS A 86 13.94 6.12 -2.86
C LYS A 86 14.87 6.11 -1.64
N GLY A 87 14.35 5.64 -0.52
CA GLY A 87 15.10 5.45 0.72
C GLY A 87 14.19 5.28 1.94
N GLY A 88 14.77 5.44 3.13
CA GLY A 88 14.07 5.17 4.38
C GLY A 88 13.89 3.66 4.62
N LYS A 89 13.20 3.30 5.69
CA LYS A 89 13.00 1.87 6.05
C LYS A 89 12.16 1.10 5.02
N CYS A 90 11.31 1.75 4.24
CA CYS A 90 10.51 1.12 3.18
C CYS A 90 11.17 1.16 1.79
N ASP A 91 12.29 1.88 1.63
CA ASP A 91 12.98 2.07 0.34
C ASP A 91 12.08 2.67 -0.77
N ILE A 92 11.30 3.69 -0.40
CA ILE A 92 10.35 4.38 -1.30
C ILE A 92 10.55 5.90 -1.23
N SER A 93 10.08 6.61 -2.26
CA SER A 93 9.99 8.07 -2.24
C SER A 93 8.77 8.49 -1.41
N CYS A 94 8.88 9.55 -0.61
CA CYS A 94 7.74 10.02 0.21
C CYS A 94 6.57 10.49 -0.65
N GLU A 95 6.83 10.91 -1.89
CA GLU A 95 5.84 11.34 -2.87
C GLU A 95 4.99 10.18 -3.39
N ALA A 96 5.52 8.95 -3.36
CA ALA A 96 4.74 7.77 -3.74
C ALA A 96 3.62 7.49 -2.73
N LEU A 97 3.83 7.88 -1.47
CA LEU A 97 2.83 7.78 -0.41
C LEU A 97 1.64 8.75 -0.56
N LEU A 98 1.64 9.63 -1.57
CA LEU A 98 0.65 10.69 -1.74
C LEU A 98 -0.22 10.50 -2.99
N ASP A 99 -0.01 9.43 -3.76
CA ASP A 99 -0.76 9.15 -4.98
C ASP A 99 -2.04 8.31 -4.71
N GLU A 100 -2.78 7.93 -5.75
CA GLU A 100 -4.00 7.13 -5.58
C GLU A 100 -3.76 5.63 -5.40
N ASP A 101 -2.61 5.10 -5.85
CA ASP A 101 -2.26 3.68 -5.80
C ASP A 101 -1.68 3.32 -4.44
N ILE A 102 -2.56 3.01 -3.49
CA ILE A 102 -2.19 2.72 -2.10
C ILE A 102 -1.43 1.39 -1.88
N LYS A 103 -0.91 0.76 -2.94
CA LYS A 103 -0.29 -0.55 -2.85
C LYS A 103 1.06 -0.49 -2.13
N ASP A 104 1.93 0.43 -2.51
CA ASP A 104 3.21 0.64 -1.82
C ASP A 104 3.01 1.29 -0.44
N ASP A 105 2.02 2.19 -0.30
CA ASP A 105 1.54 2.68 0.99
C ASP A 105 1.22 1.54 1.94
N GLY A 106 0.38 0.61 1.47
CA GLY A 106 -0.10 -0.52 2.25
C GLY A 106 1.03 -1.47 2.62
N ASN A 107 1.95 -1.75 1.70
CA ASN A 107 3.13 -2.56 1.98
C ASN A 107 4.03 -1.91 3.04
N CYS A 108 4.22 -0.59 2.95
CA CYS A 108 5.01 0.14 3.93
C CYS A 108 4.30 0.15 5.30
N ALA A 109 3.00 0.41 5.35
CA ALA A 109 2.20 0.39 6.57
C ALA A 109 2.19 -0.99 7.25
N LEU A 110 2.09 -2.08 6.49
CA LEU A 110 2.22 -3.44 7.01
C LEU A 110 3.61 -3.68 7.62
N LYS A 111 4.67 -3.19 6.98
CA LYS A 111 6.04 -3.26 7.54
C LYS A 111 6.18 -2.46 8.83
N VAL A 112 5.56 -1.27 8.92
CA VAL A 112 5.50 -0.51 10.18
C VAL A 112 4.77 -1.31 11.25
N PHE A 113 3.63 -1.91 10.92
CA PHE A 113 2.85 -2.73 11.84
C PHE A 113 3.61 -3.98 12.30
N GLU A 114 4.37 -4.64 11.44
CA GLU A 114 5.20 -5.79 11.81
C GLU A 114 6.30 -5.43 12.81
N LEU A 115 6.90 -4.23 12.69
CA LEU A 115 8.02 -3.79 13.52
C LEU A 115 7.58 -3.07 14.80
N GLU A 116 6.55 -2.23 14.70
CA GLU A 116 6.13 -1.33 15.77
C GLU A 116 4.72 -1.64 16.30
N GLY A 117 3.91 -2.38 15.54
CA GLY A 117 2.49 -2.58 15.83
C GLY A 117 1.66 -1.29 15.72
N PHE A 118 0.38 -1.37 16.07
CA PHE A 118 -0.53 -0.21 15.98
C PHE A 118 -0.16 0.96 16.92
N LYS A 119 0.71 0.74 17.93
CA LYS A 119 1.19 1.82 18.82
C LYS A 119 2.01 2.89 18.10
N TYR A 120 2.49 2.63 16.89
CA TYR A 120 3.16 3.63 16.06
C TYR A 120 2.26 4.84 15.77
N TRP A 121 0.94 4.64 15.68
CA TRP A 121 -0.04 5.67 15.36
C TRP A 121 -0.72 6.20 16.62
N PRO A 122 -0.35 7.39 17.14
CA PRO A 122 -0.88 7.87 18.41
C PRO A 122 -2.37 8.15 18.37
N LYS A 123 -2.93 8.58 17.23
CA LYS A 123 -4.38 8.80 17.13
C LYS A 123 -5.14 7.47 17.18
N TRP A 124 -4.61 6.40 16.57
CA TRP A 124 -5.19 5.07 16.71
C TRP A 124 -5.18 4.60 18.17
N VAL A 125 -4.08 4.82 18.90
CA VAL A 125 -4.01 4.46 20.33
C VAL A 125 -5.08 5.20 21.14
N ALA A 126 -5.30 6.49 20.85
CA ALA A 126 -6.24 7.32 21.58
C ALA A 126 -7.71 7.09 21.19
N ARG A 127 -8.00 6.66 19.96
CA ARG A 127 -9.36 6.68 19.39
C ARG A 127 -9.88 5.33 18.91
N CYS A 128 -9.01 4.33 18.74
CA CYS A 128 -9.37 3.02 18.20
C CYS A 128 -9.10 1.88 19.19
N LYS A 129 -8.00 1.95 19.95
CA LYS A 129 -7.62 0.89 20.89
C LYS A 129 -8.68 0.71 21.98
N GLY A 130 -9.28 -0.49 22.04
CA GLY A 130 -10.31 -0.82 23.02
C GLY A 130 -11.65 -0.09 22.82
N GLN A 131 -11.83 0.56 21.67
CA GLN A 131 -13.06 1.26 21.32
C GLN A 131 -13.91 0.41 20.38
N LEU A 132 -15.18 0.80 20.22
CA LEU A 132 -16.02 0.25 19.16
C LEU A 132 -15.43 0.67 17.80
N LEU A 133 -14.98 -0.31 17.03
CA LEU A 133 -14.39 -0.07 15.72
C LEU A 133 -15.48 0.15 14.65
N PRO A 134 -15.14 0.78 13.51
CA PRO A 134 -16.06 0.95 12.41
C PRO A 134 -16.67 -0.37 11.96
N ASP A 135 -18.01 -0.39 11.86
CA ASP A 135 -18.76 -1.52 11.33
C ASP A 135 -18.58 -1.60 9.81
N ILE A 136 -17.63 -2.44 9.39
CA ILE A 136 -17.33 -2.73 7.98
C ILE A 136 -18.15 -3.90 7.43
N GLU A 137 -18.94 -4.59 8.28
CA GLU A 137 -19.68 -5.78 7.86
C GLU A 137 -20.87 -5.44 6.97
N LYS A 138 -21.36 -4.20 7.07
CA LYS A 138 -22.38 -3.62 6.19
C LYS A 138 -21.86 -3.29 4.80
N CYS A 139 -20.55 -3.34 4.56
CA CYS A 139 -20.01 -3.06 3.23
C CYS A 139 -20.32 -4.22 2.27
N PRO A 140 -20.85 -3.95 1.06
CA PRO A 140 -21.22 -5.00 0.10
C PRO A 140 -20.06 -5.94 -0.24
N ASP A 141 -18.85 -5.38 -0.32
CA ASP A 141 -17.61 -6.11 -0.66
C ASP A 141 -17.09 -6.99 0.50
N TRP A 142 -17.58 -6.80 1.73
CA TRP A 142 -17.32 -7.70 2.86
C TRP A 142 -18.22 -8.93 2.82
N GLN A 143 -19.51 -8.70 2.53
CA GLN A 143 -20.54 -9.74 2.42
C GLN A 143 -20.34 -10.61 1.18
N ASN A 144 -19.93 -10.00 0.06
CA ASN A 144 -19.65 -10.66 -1.21
C ASN A 144 -18.21 -10.39 -1.65
N PRO A 145 -17.19 -11.04 -1.04
CA PRO A 145 -15.83 -10.78 -1.43
C PRO A 145 -15.61 -11.15 -2.89
N PRO A 146 -14.98 -10.26 -3.71
CA PRO A 146 -14.62 -10.62 -5.06
C PRO A 146 -13.75 -11.87 -4.98
N SER A 147 -14.11 -12.91 -5.73
CA SER A 147 -13.35 -14.17 -5.78
C SER A 147 -11.90 -13.81 -6.01
N ARG A 148 -11.06 -13.98 -4.97
CA ARG A 148 -9.62 -13.69 -4.93
C ARG A 148 -9.07 -13.65 -6.34
N ALA A 149 -8.86 -12.45 -6.90
CA ALA A 149 -8.71 -12.25 -8.34
C ALA A 149 -7.77 -13.32 -8.89
N SER A 150 -8.36 -14.29 -9.59
CA SER A 150 -7.56 -15.41 -10.07
C SER A 150 -6.51 -14.80 -10.99
N PRO A 151 -5.22 -15.22 -10.91
CA PRO A 151 -4.21 -14.66 -11.78
C PRO A 151 -4.69 -14.69 -13.23
N PRO A 152 -4.41 -13.65 -14.03
CA PRO A 152 -4.64 -13.66 -15.47
C PRO A 152 -4.19 -15.00 -16.05
N ARG A 153 -4.95 -15.53 -17.01
CA ARG A 153 -4.77 -16.89 -17.56
C ARG A 153 -3.31 -17.16 -17.94
N ASP A 154 -2.60 -16.14 -18.38
CA ASP A 154 -1.19 -16.20 -18.78
C ASP A 154 -0.26 -16.48 -17.59
N LYS A 155 -0.49 -15.85 -16.44
CA LYS A 155 0.27 -16.08 -15.20
C LYS A 155 -0.02 -17.47 -14.61
N ARG A 156 -1.24 -17.98 -14.78
CA ARG A 156 -1.62 -19.35 -14.39
C ARG A 156 -0.84 -20.40 -15.19
N THR A 157 -0.70 -20.18 -16.50
CA THR A 157 0.09 -21.05 -17.40
C THR A 157 1.58 -21.02 -17.04
N ALA A 158 2.12 -19.84 -16.73
CA ALA A 158 3.52 -19.68 -16.32
C ALA A 158 3.84 -20.39 -14.99
N MET A 159 3.00 -20.21 -13.95
CA MET A 159 3.17 -20.92 -12.67
C MET A 159 3.05 -22.45 -12.82
N ALA A 160 2.13 -22.93 -13.66
CA ALA A 160 1.99 -24.37 -13.94
C ALA A 160 3.22 -24.95 -14.65
N ARG A 161 3.80 -24.22 -15.63
CA ARG A 161 5.05 -24.61 -16.30
C ARG A 161 6.24 -24.62 -15.34
N GLY A 162 6.38 -23.61 -14.48
CA GLY A 162 7.42 -23.54 -13.45
C GLY A 162 7.36 -24.72 -12.47
N LYS A 163 6.17 -25.06 -11.97
CA LYS A 163 5.97 -26.23 -11.08
C LYS A 163 6.34 -27.56 -11.76
N ARG A 164 6.02 -27.75 -13.05
CA ARG A 164 6.44 -28.96 -13.81
C ARG A 164 7.96 -29.04 -13.98
N HIS A 165 8.63 -27.90 -14.18
CA HIS A 165 10.09 -27.86 -14.30
C HIS A 165 10.78 -28.17 -12.96
N ILE A 166 10.29 -27.60 -11.86
CA ILE A 166 10.81 -27.86 -10.51
C ILE A 166 10.63 -29.34 -10.15
N THR A 167 9.44 -29.92 -10.35
CA THR A 167 9.18 -31.34 -10.06
C THR A 167 10.02 -32.30 -10.90
N ARG A 168 10.27 -31.99 -12.18
CA ARG A 168 11.21 -32.74 -13.03
C ARG A 168 12.65 -32.68 -12.52
N ARG A 169 13.11 -31.51 -12.06
CA ARG A 169 14.47 -31.32 -11.53
C ARG A 169 14.66 -32.07 -10.20
N VAL A 170 13.67 -32.02 -9.31
CA VAL A 170 13.66 -32.78 -8.04
C VAL A 170 13.69 -34.29 -8.28
N ARG A 171 12.92 -34.81 -9.24
CA ARG A 171 12.93 -36.24 -9.60
C ARG A 171 14.28 -36.72 -10.16
N ARG A 172 14.99 -35.88 -10.93
CA ARG A 172 16.33 -36.21 -11.45
C ARG A 172 17.38 -36.21 -10.33
N GLY A 173 17.34 -35.23 -9.42
CA GLY A 173 18.27 -35.18 -8.27
C GLY A 173 18.14 -36.39 -7.34
N ARG A 174 16.91 -36.89 -7.13
CA ARG A 174 16.64 -38.05 -6.25
C ARG A 174 17.05 -39.42 -6.82
N ARG A 175 17.38 -39.52 -8.12
CA ARG A 175 17.89 -40.76 -8.74
C ARG A 175 19.41 -40.89 -8.64
N SER A 176 20.13 -39.82 -8.28
CA SER A 176 21.60 -39.82 -8.22
C SER A 176 22.19 -40.14 -6.84
N VAL A 177 21.33 -40.39 -5.84
CA VAL A 177 21.73 -40.70 -4.46
C VAL A 177 21.13 -42.06 -4.09
N ARG A 178 21.69 -43.12 -4.68
CA ARG A 178 21.55 -44.50 -4.21
C ARG A 178 22.88 -45.19 -4.52
N TYR A 179 23.77 -45.15 -3.54
CA TYR A 179 24.89 -46.07 -3.34
C TYR A 179 24.66 -46.74 -2.00
#